data_AF-A0A6C1QW90-F1
#
_entry.id   AF-A0A6C1QW90-F1
#
_cell.length_a   1.000
_cell.length_b   1.000
_cell.length_c   1.000
_cell.angle_alpha   90.00
_cell.angle_beta   90.00
_cell.angle_gamma   90.00
#
_symmetry.space_group_name_H-M   'P 1'
#
loop_
_entity.id
_entity.type
_entity.pdbx_description
1 polymer ?
#
loop_
_entity_poly.entity_id
_entity_poly.type
_entity_poly.pdbx_seq_one_letter_code
_entity_poly.pdbx_strand_id
1 'polypeptide(L)'
;MLNDCSVHNADDFRRMVGCMVRNSLSISRFLVGQPAEGIGRTALGGLLQESSRLEELLDAYGARTNQEWLPFRRSVAALKLFSDVHYKILHIKYSIPLYALMPIDHDIGAATDTAVDRSTRLLVTAIKRYLDQAQQYGLGDHPAVYQPRCVENEHVTWRLDNDLVRGSVKRKPDETVVELATAFLNEVEGSDFRGVFAALADRGFLTCVPDVACEKDFRRFEEVFHNLQALYDSYVGGTDLEQRDEKLAFLRGHATIVYHLLEIVTDLTHHYERHMAGAQRSDSIVLGEMSDDMAWLVVSYAMEFAVDYATSVQDLCRELIRRYTESTTLTLPSPPYRGFHVRPSTLIARIVRHYGSKVLLQLEDEQCDASAPLEIIRVNERINAIKRRMIGKDILAMVREYQPDHDRQAALTAILLELFRQKKLVVYSDELSLDDVPAAAGESLGEYSKRAVAQLLAGGAIDIRADIPVSFQGDKRALDDLKVLADAGYGEDQVGNNIPLPTALSYLKR
;
A
#
# COMPACT_ATOMS: atom_id res chain seq x y z
N MET A 1 -22.57 8.05 -41.46
CA MET A 1 -22.68 9.51 -41.30
C MET A 1 -21.42 10.03 -40.60
N LEU A 2 -20.32 10.07 -41.34
CA LEU A 2 -19.10 10.78 -40.96
C LEU A 2 -18.99 11.92 -41.98
N ASN A 3 -19.76 12.99 -41.79
CA ASN A 3 -19.79 14.13 -42.69
C ASN A 3 -19.44 15.40 -41.92
N ASP A 4 -18.51 16.15 -42.50
CA ASP A 4 -18.17 17.55 -42.22
C ASP A 4 -17.61 17.91 -40.83
N CYS A 5 -16.36 17.53 -40.58
CA CYS A 5 -15.43 18.48 -39.93
C CYS A 5 -14.85 19.39 -41.02
N SER A 6 -15.71 20.14 -41.70
CA SER A 6 -15.28 21.25 -42.55
C SER A 6 -14.61 22.28 -41.68
N VAL A 7 -13.41 22.71 -42.07
CA VAL A 7 -12.62 23.78 -41.46
C VAL A 7 -13.52 25.00 -41.17
N HIS A 8 -13.98 25.13 -39.94
CA HIS A 8 -14.61 26.37 -39.47
C HIS A 8 -13.52 27.42 -39.31
N ASN A 9 -13.81 28.64 -39.76
CA ASN A 9 -12.89 29.78 -39.77
C ASN A 9 -12.26 29.96 -38.38
N ALA A 10 -10.94 30.22 -38.29
CA ALA A 10 -10.26 30.52 -37.03
C ALA A 10 -10.96 31.63 -36.24
N ASP A 11 -11.65 32.55 -36.93
CA ASP A 11 -12.47 33.59 -36.30
C ASP A 11 -13.75 33.04 -35.64
N ASP A 12 -14.36 31.97 -36.15
CA ASP A 12 -15.51 31.31 -35.50
C ASP A 12 -15.07 30.65 -34.21
N PHE A 13 -13.93 29.96 -34.24
CA PHE A 13 -13.33 29.36 -33.05
C PHE A 13 -12.96 30.43 -32.01
N ARG A 14 -12.30 31.51 -32.42
CA ARG A 14 -11.96 32.63 -31.54
C ARG A 14 -13.21 33.26 -30.90
N ARG A 15 -14.29 33.46 -31.66
CA ARG A 15 -15.56 34.00 -31.12
C ARG A 15 -16.19 33.08 -30.08
N MET A 16 -16.21 31.78 -30.33
CA MET A 16 -16.73 30.79 -29.39
C MET A 16 -15.91 30.77 -28.09
N VAL A 17 -14.58 30.69 -28.20
CA VAL A 17 -13.67 30.79 -27.05
C VAL A 17 -13.87 32.10 -26.31
N GLY A 18 -14.00 33.22 -27.04
CA GLY A 18 -14.23 34.56 -26.49
C GLY A 18 -15.49 34.68 -25.61
N CYS A 19 -16.54 33.92 -25.91
CA CYS A 19 -17.71 33.84 -25.04
C CYS A 19 -17.42 33.05 -23.75
N MET A 20 -16.70 31.95 -23.87
CA MET A 20 -16.43 31.00 -22.77
C MET A 20 -15.42 31.52 -21.75
N VAL A 21 -14.50 32.40 -22.16
CA VAL A 21 -13.49 32.97 -21.25
C VAL A 21 -14.02 34.10 -20.37
N ARG A 22 -15.24 34.60 -20.59
CA ARG A 22 -15.72 35.84 -19.93
C ARG A 22 -15.69 35.75 -18.41
N ASN A 23 -16.18 34.64 -17.86
CA ASN A 23 -16.24 34.45 -16.41
C ASN A 23 -14.85 34.19 -15.83
N SER A 24 -14.06 33.31 -16.44
CA SER A 24 -12.69 33.02 -15.98
C SER A 24 -11.83 34.29 -15.99
N LEU A 25 -11.90 35.13 -17.03
CA LEU A 25 -11.20 36.42 -17.07
C LEU A 25 -11.66 37.37 -15.97
N SER A 26 -12.96 37.44 -15.71
CA SER A 26 -13.53 38.28 -14.65
C SER A 26 -13.03 37.86 -13.26
N ILE A 27 -13.06 36.56 -12.96
CA ILE A 27 -12.58 35.98 -11.70
C ILE A 27 -11.06 36.16 -11.57
N SER A 28 -10.31 35.87 -12.64
CA SER A 28 -8.85 36.07 -12.69
C SER A 28 -8.44 37.51 -12.38
N ARG A 29 -9.10 38.51 -12.97
CA ARG A 29 -8.83 39.93 -12.69
C ARG A 29 -9.15 40.30 -11.25
N PHE A 30 -10.25 39.76 -10.69
CA PHE A 30 -10.59 39.97 -9.29
C PHE A 30 -9.50 39.42 -8.35
N LEU A 31 -9.04 38.19 -8.59
CA LEU A 31 -8.05 37.50 -7.74
C LEU A 31 -6.68 38.18 -7.74
N VAL A 32 -6.21 38.70 -8.88
CA VAL A 32 -4.93 39.45 -8.93
C VAL A 32 -4.99 40.73 -8.10
N GLY A 33 -6.18 41.31 -7.91
CA GLY A 33 -6.39 42.50 -7.09
C GLY A 33 -6.53 42.22 -5.59
N GLN A 34 -6.59 40.96 -5.15
CA GLN A 34 -6.73 40.61 -3.74
C GLN A 34 -5.36 40.39 -3.06
N PRO A 35 -5.23 40.69 -1.76
CA PRO A 35 -4.13 40.16 -0.96
C PRO A 35 -4.25 38.62 -0.84
N ALA A 36 -3.17 37.93 -0.44
CA ALA A 36 -3.17 36.47 -0.29
C ALA A 36 -4.32 35.97 0.62
N GLU A 37 -4.56 36.68 1.72
CA GLU A 37 -5.64 36.43 2.68
C GLU A 37 -7.05 36.64 2.09
N GLY A 38 -7.17 37.37 0.98
CA GLY A 38 -8.43 37.66 0.28
C GLY A 38 -8.80 36.63 -0.79
N ILE A 39 -7.96 35.63 -1.04
CA ILE A 39 -8.24 34.55 -1.99
C ILE A 39 -9.04 33.44 -1.28
N GLY A 40 -10.36 33.50 -1.38
CA GLY A 40 -11.27 32.50 -0.77
C GLY A 40 -11.64 31.34 -1.70
N ARG A 41 -12.09 30.21 -1.13
CA ARG A 41 -12.45 29.00 -1.88
C ARG A 41 -13.60 29.19 -2.85
N THR A 42 -14.53 30.12 -2.60
CA THR A 42 -15.63 30.44 -3.51
C THR A 42 -15.12 30.96 -4.87
N ALA A 43 -14.16 31.89 -4.88
CA ALA A 43 -13.60 32.43 -6.12
C ALA A 43 -12.75 31.39 -6.86
N LEU A 44 -11.97 30.59 -6.12
CA LEU A 44 -11.19 29.48 -6.66
C LEU A 44 -12.06 28.40 -7.28
N GLY A 45 -13.16 28.00 -6.60
CA GLY A 45 -14.10 27.01 -7.13
C GLY A 45 -14.75 27.46 -8.42
N GLY A 46 -15.12 28.75 -8.52
CA GLY A 46 -15.59 29.34 -9.76
C GLY A 46 -14.53 29.31 -10.87
N LEU A 47 -13.29 29.69 -10.55
CA LEU A 47 -12.17 29.66 -11.51
C LEU A 47 -11.87 28.24 -12.00
N LEU A 48 -11.87 27.27 -11.09
CA LEU A 48 -11.65 25.85 -11.37
C LEU A 48 -12.73 25.29 -12.31
N GLN A 49 -14.00 25.61 -12.05
CA GLN A 49 -15.11 25.19 -12.90
C GLN A 49 -14.98 25.77 -14.32
N GLU A 50 -14.72 27.07 -14.43
CA GLU A 50 -14.67 27.74 -15.73
C GLU A 50 -13.44 27.34 -16.54
N SER A 51 -12.28 27.19 -15.90
CA SER A 51 -11.05 26.69 -16.56
C SER A 51 -11.15 25.23 -16.98
N SER A 52 -11.81 24.35 -16.21
CA SER A 52 -12.06 22.96 -16.61
C SER A 52 -12.92 22.88 -17.88
N ARG A 53 -14.04 23.61 -17.91
CA ARG A 53 -14.92 23.70 -19.10
C ARG A 53 -14.17 24.25 -20.32
N LEU A 54 -13.36 25.28 -20.10
CA LEU A 54 -12.57 25.89 -21.16
C LEU A 54 -11.51 24.93 -21.70
N GLU A 55 -10.82 24.18 -20.82
CA GLU A 55 -9.85 23.16 -21.24
C GLU A 55 -10.53 22.07 -22.09
N GLU A 56 -11.66 21.54 -21.63
CA GLU A 56 -12.43 20.52 -22.36
C GLU A 56 -12.83 21.00 -23.77
N LEU A 57 -13.32 22.23 -23.88
CA LEU A 57 -13.66 22.84 -25.17
C LEU A 57 -12.41 22.96 -26.07
N LEU A 58 -11.32 23.51 -25.55
CA LEU A 58 -10.09 23.67 -26.32
C LEU A 58 -9.56 22.31 -26.81
N ASP A 59 -9.60 21.29 -25.96
CA ASP A 59 -9.16 19.94 -26.31
C ASP A 59 -10.09 19.28 -27.35
N ALA A 60 -11.42 19.46 -27.24
CA ALA A 60 -12.39 18.96 -28.22
C ALA A 60 -12.18 19.53 -29.62
N TYR A 61 -11.67 20.76 -29.72
CA TYR A 61 -11.33 21.42 -30.99
C TYR A 61 -9.85 21.27 -31.38
N GLY A 62 -9.09 20.41 -30.67
CA GLY A 62 -7.72 20.06 -31.06
C GLY A 62 -6.64 21.09 -30.70
N ALA A 63 -6.91 22.03 -29.79
CA ALA A 63 -5.94 23.04 -29.36
C ALA A 63 -4.66 22.42 -28.78
N ARG A 64 -4.75 21.23 -28.17
CA ARG A 64 -3.59 20.47 -27.66
C ARG A 64 -2.54 20.15 -28.73
N THR A 65 -2.93 20.02 -29.98
CA THR A 65 -2.04 19.66 -31.10
C THR A 65 -1.90 20.78 -32.12
N ASN A 66 -2.48 21.95 -31.84
CA ASN A 66 -2.42 23.11 -32.71
C ASN A 66 -1.33 24.08 -32.22
N GLN A 67 -0.33 24.36 -33.05
CA GLN A 67 0.80 25.23 -32.65
C GLN A 67 0.38 26.65 -32.26
N GLU A 68 -0.64 27.19 -32.92
CA GLU A 68 -1.16 28.53 -32.64
C GLU A 68 -1.88 28.57 -31.31
N TRP A 69 -2.74 27.61 -30.96
CA TRP A 69 -3.58 27.63 -29.76
C TRP A 69 -3.01 26.89 -28.54
N LEU A 70 -1.92 26.13 -28.73
CA LEU A 70 -1.26 25.38 -27.66
C LEU A 70 -0.80 26.29 -26.48
N PRO A 71 -0.22 27.48 -26.68
CA PRO A 71 0.15 28.38 -25.59
C PRO A 71 -1.05 28.80 -24.73
N PHE A 72 -2.14 29.27 -25.35
CA PHE A 72 -3.37 29.61 -24.63
C PHE A 72 -3.92 28.41 -23.86
N ARG A 73 -4.02 27.24 -24.51
CA ARG A 73 -4.47 26.01 -23.84
C ARG A 73 -3.61 25.68 -22.62
N ARG A 74 -2.27 25.76 -22.73
CA ARG A 74 -1.36 25.46 -21.62
C ARG A 74 -1.59 26.40 -20.44
N SER A 75 -1.87 27.68 -20.71
CA SER A 75 -2.20 28.64 -19.65
C SER A 75 -3.52 28.30 -18.94
N VAL A 76 -4.53 27.80 -19.67
CA VAL A 76 -5.80 27.32 -19.08
C VAL A 76 -5.59 26.08 -18.22
N ALA A 77 -4.78 25.13 -18.68
CA ALA A 77 -4.44 23.92 -17.90
C ALA A 77 -3.70 24.28 -16.60
N ALA A 78 -2.74 25.22 -16.66
CA ALA A 78 -2.04 25.73 -15.47
C ALA A 78 -3.01 26.45 -14.52
N LEU A 79 -3.89 27.30 -15.05
CA LEU A 79 -4.89 28.03 -14.27
C LEU A 79 -5.80 27.08 -13.47
N LYS A 80 -6.32 26.03 -14.13
CA LYS A 80 -7.12 24.97 -13.49
C LYS A 80 -6.33 24.31 -12.37
N LEU A 81 -5.12 23.84 -12.66
CA LEU A 81 -4.31 23.08 -11.71
C LEU A 81 -3.95 23.90 -10.46
N PHE A 82 -3.42 25.10 -10.62
CA PHE A 82 -3.03 25.92 -9.47
C PHE A 82 -4.23 26.45 -8.69
N SER A 83 -5.40 26.58 -9.32
CA SER A 83 -6.64 26.87 -8.60
C SER A 83 -7.04 25.71 -7.70
N ASP A 84 -6.95 24.47 -8.20
CA ASP A 84 -7.28 23.26 -7.45
C ASP A 84 -6.29 23.01 -6.30
N VAL A 85 -4.98 23.10 -6.57
CA VAL A 85 -3.94 22.95 -5.53
C VAL A 85 -4.12 23.99 -4.41
N HIS A 86 -4.34 25.26 -4.76
CA HIS A 86 -4.55 26.30 -3.75
C HIS A 86 -5.85 26.07 -2.97
N TYR A 87 -6.91 25.61 -3.63
CA TYR A 87 -8.18 25.24 -2.97
C TYR A 87 -7.98 24.09 -1.97
N LYS A 88 -7.20 23.06 -2.32
CA LYS A 88 -6.85 21.94 -1.44
C LYS A 88 -6.02 22.39 -0.22
N ILE A 89 -5.06 23.29 -0.42
CA ILE A 89 -4.27 23.84 0.70
C ILE A 89 -5.15 24.64 1.66
N LEU A 90 -6.07 25.48 1.15
CA LEU A 90 -7.04 26.18 2.00
C LEU A 90 -7.97 25.18 2.72
N HIS A 91 -8.41 24.12 2.03
CA HIS A 91 -9.17 23.06 2.67
C HIS A 91 -8.41 22.44 3.85
N ILE A 92 -7.13 22.11 3.69
CA ILE A 92 -6.27 21.60 4.75
C ILE A 92 -6.15 22.63 5.89
N LYS A 93 -5.84 23.90 5.59
CA LYS A 93 -5.73 25.00 6.58
C LYS A 93 -6.93 25.07 7.51
N TYR A 94 -8.14 25.01 6.96
CA TYR A 94 -9.35 25.11 7.75
C TYR A 94 -9.82 23.78 8.36
N SER A 95 -9.30 22.64 7.90
CA SER A 95 -9.71 21.30 8.35
C SER A 95 -8.70 20.62 9.29
N ILE A 96 -7.46 21.08 9.41
CA ILE A 96 -6.51 20.54 10.40
C ILE A 96 -7.06 20.62 11.83
N PRO A 97 -7.60 21.76 12.32
CA PRO A 97 -8.14 21.86 13.69
C PRO A 97 -9.33 20.93 13.96
N LEU A 98 -9.88 20.37 12.88
CA LEU A 98 -11.10 19.60 12.84
C LEU A 98 -10.83 18.09 12.83
N TYR A 99 -9.60 17.67 12.57
CA TYR A 99 -9.15 16.28 12.55
C TYR A 99 -8.58 15.87 13.91
N ALA A 100 -8.90 14.66 14.35
CA ALA A 100 -8.18 14.04 15.45
C ALA A 100 -6.84 13.54 14.91
N LEU A 101 -5.75 14.27 15.21
CA LEU A 101 -4.41 13.97 14.73
C LEU A 101 -3.48 13.70 15.91
N MET A 102 -2.58 12.73 15.76
CA MET A 102 -1.54 12.45 16.73
C MET A 102 -0.54 13.61 16.67
N PRO A 103 0.09 13.98 17.79
CA PRO A 103 1.14 14.97 17.78
C PRO A 103 2.32 14.47 16.94
N ILE A 104 2.88 15.38 16.15
CA ILE A 104 4.13 15.21 15.40
C ILE A 104 5.08 16.35 15.79
N ASP A 105 6.38 16.20 15.51
CA ASP A 105 7.39 17.17 15.92
C ASP A 105 7.32 18.48 15.12
N HIS A 106 6.87 18.41 13.86
CA HIS A 106 6.79 19.56 12.96
C HIS A 106 5.47 20.35 13.10
N ASP A 107 5.55 21.68 12.98
CA ASP A 107 4.39 22.57 13.04
C ASP A 107 3.68 22.64 11.67
N ILE A 108 2.65 21.81 11.50
CA ILE A 108 1.84 21.83 10.27
C ILE A 108 1.10 23.15 10.07
N GLY A 109 0.73 23.86 11.14
CA GLY A 109 0.00 25.13 11.03
C GLY A 109 0.86 26.18 10.33
N ALA A 110 2.06 26.41 10.87
CA ALA A 110 3.04 27.34 10.27
C ALA A 110 3.48 26.92 8.86
N ALA A 111 3.67 25.62 8.62
CA ALA A 111 4.00 25.11 7.30
C ALA A 111 2.83 25.30 6.31
N THR A 112 1.59 25.14 6.74
CA THR A 112 0.39 25.36 5.92
C THR A 112 0.21 26.83 5.57
N ASP A 113 0.47 27.76 6.51
CA ASP A 113 0.46 29.19 6.20
C ASP A 113 1.52 29.54 5.14
N THR A 114 2.71 28.97 5.27
CA THR A 114 3.76 29.11 4.24
C THR A 114 3.30 28.52 2.90
N ALA A 115 2.63 27.36 2.92
CA ALA A 115 2.09 26.71 1.72
C ALA A 115 1.01 27.56 1.04
N VAL A 116 0.15 28.25 1.80
CA VAL A 116 -0.83 29.21 1.27
C VAL A 116 -0.12 30.35 0.54
N ASP A 117 0.94 30.92 1.11
CA ASP A 117 1.71 32.00 0.46
C ASP A 117 2.39 31.53 -0.83
N ARG A 118 3.02 30.35 -0.81
CA ARG A 118 3.70 29.78 -1.98
C ARG A 118 2.71 29.47 -3.10
N SER A 119 1.62 28.79 -2.78
CA SER A 119 0.58 28.45 -3.76
C SER A 119 -0.15 29.68 -4.29
N THR A 120 -0.29 30.74 -3.48
CA THR A 120 -0.78 32.04 -3.96
C THR A 120 0.14 32.63 -5.04
N ARG A 121 1.47 32.59 -4.84
CA ARG A 121 2.42 33.07 -5.86
C ARG A 121 2.32 32.27 -7.16
N LEU A 122 2.22 30.95 -7.08
CA LEU A 122 2.02 30.08 -8.24
C LEU A 122 0.72 30.41 -8.98
N LEU A 123 -0.39 30.53 -8.25
CA LEU A 123 -1.70 30.86 -8.80
C LEU A 123 -1.69 32.24 -9.47
N VAL A 124 -1.18 33.27 -8.81
CA VAL A 124 -1.10 34.63 -9.39
C VAL A 124 -0.24 34.65 -10.64
N THR A 125 0.85 33.88 -10.67
CA THR A 125 1.71 33.74 -11.85
C THR A 125 0.97 33.08 -13.01
N ALA A 126 0.23 32.00 -12.74
CA ALA A 126 -0.61 31.32 -13.73
C ALA A 126 -1.73 32.23 -14.25
N ILE A 127 -2.38 32.99 -13.36
CA ILE A 127 -3.43 33.94 -13.74
C ILE A 127 -2.87 35.04 -14.65
N LYS A 128 -1.73 35.66 -14.29
CA LYS A 128 -1.11 36.71 -15.12
C LYS A 128 -0.79 36.18 -16.52
N ARG A 129 -0.18 34.99 -16.61
CA ARG A 129 0.09 34.32 -17.89
C ARG A 129 -1.18 34.06 -18.69
N TYR A 130 -2.24 33.59 -18.04
CA TYR A 130 -3.54 33.38 -18.69
C TYR A 130 -4.15 34.69 -19.23
N LEU A 131 -4.10 35.78 -18.46
CA LEU A 131 -4.58 37.10 -18.87
C LEU A 131 -3.79 37.63 -20.08
N ASP A 132 -2.46 37.51 -20.04
CA ASP A 132 -1.57 37.92 -21.13
C ASP A 132 -1.86 37.12 -22.41
N GLN A 133 -2.03 35.80 -22.28
CA GLN A 133 -2.42 34.94 -23.40
C GLN A 133 -3.81 35.31 -23.92
N ALA A 134 -4.81 35.51 -23.07
CA ALA A 134 -6.14 35.94 -23.55
C ALA A 134 -6.08 37.24 -24.36
N GLN A 135 -5.29 38.22 -23.89
CA GLN A 135 -5.08 39.48 -24.59
C GLN A 135 -4.42 39.28 -25.97
N GLN A 136 -3.38 38.44 -26.07
CA GLN A 136 -2.69 38.16 -27.33
C GLN A 136 -3.62 37.57 -28.41
N TYR A 137 -4.64 36.81 -28.01
CA TYR A 137 -5.60 36.18 -28.93
C TYR A 137 -6.84 37.06 -29.16
N GLY A 138 -6.85 38.30 -28.64
CA GLY A 138 -8.00 39.20 -28.75
C GLY A 138 -9.23 38.71 -27.99
N LEU A 139 -9.03 37.97 -26.90
CA LEU A 139 -10.08 37.42 -26.06
C LEU A 139 -10.27 38.34 -24.84
N GLY A 140 -11.47 38.90 -24.66
CA GLY A 140 -11.83 39.52 -23.38
C GLY A 140 -12.06 41.03 -23.34
N ASP A 141 -12.56 41.65 -24.42
CA ASP A 141 -13.02 43.05 -24.48
C ASP A 141 -14.29 43.35 -23.64
N HIS A 142 -14.53 42.59 -22.58
CA HIS A 142 -15.71 42.71 -21.74
C HIS A 142 -15.32 42.99 -20.28
N PRO A 143 -15.71 44.15 -19.70
CA PRO A 143 -15.32 44.58 -18.37
C PRO A 143 -16.21 43.99 -17.26
N ALA A 144 -16.66 42.74 -17.41
CA ALA A 144 -17.49 42.11 -16.39
C ALA A 144 -16.72 42.07 -15.06
N VAL A 145 -17.29 42.66 -14.00
CA VAL A 145 -16.73 42.67 -12.66
C VAL A 145 -17.26 41.46 -11.92
N TYR A 146 -16.37 40.61 -11.43
CA TYR A 146 -16.74 39.49 -10.59
C TYR A 146 -17.14 40.00 -9.21
N GLN A 147 -18.30 39.55 -8.74
CA GLN A 147 -18.76 39.78 -7.38
C GLN A 147 -18.99 38.42 -6.71
N PRO A 148 -18.21 38.05 -5.69
CA PRO A 148 -18.44 36.81 -4.97
C PRO A 148 -19.82 36.85 -4.29
N ARG A 149 -20.60 35.77 -4.45
CA ARG A 149 -21.97 35.67 -3.92
C ARG A 149 -22.00 35.62 -2.39
N CYS A 150 -20.95 35.08 -1.77
CA CYS A 150 -20.74 35.00 -0.33
C CYS A 150 -19.27 35.33 -0.03
N VAL A 151 -19.03 36.10 1.03
CA VAL A 151 -17.71 36.21 1.66
C VAL A 151 -17.75 35.23 2.84
N GLU A 152 -17.25 34.01 2.62
CA GLU A 152 -17.31 32.95 3.62
C GLU A 152 -16.24 33.19 4.69
N ASN A 153 -16.63 33.10 5.96
CA ASN A 153 -15.66 32.85 7.03
C ASN A 153 -15.51 31.33 7.14
N GLU A 154 -14.43 30.80 6.58
CA GLU A 154 -14.15 29.36 6.53
C GLU A 154 -13.63 28.81 7.88
N HIS A 155 -13.37 29.68 8.86
CA HIS A 155 -13.02 29.25 10.20
C HIS A 155 -14.23 28.64 10.91
N VAL A 156 -14.18 27.32 11.08
CA VAL A 156 -15.18 26.58 11.84
C VAL A 156 -14.95 26.81 13.34
N THR A 157 -15.82 27.61 13.96
CA THR A 157 -15.75 27.94 15.40
C THR A 157 -16.59 27.01 16.30
N TRP A 158 -17.49 26.22 15.71
CA TRP A 158 -18.37 25.31 16.42
C TRP A 158 -18.83 24.18 15.48
N ARG A 159 -19.31 23.07 16.04
CA ARG A 159 -19.84 21.92 15.31
C ARG A 159 -21.21 21.53 15.82
N LEU A 160 -21.98 20.87 14.96
CA LEU A 160 -23.18 20.14 15.39
C LEU A 160 -22.74 18.90 16.17
N ASP A 161 -23.61 18.47 17.09
CA ASP A 161 -23.39 17.25 17.87
C ASP A 161 -23.40 16.02 16.95
N ASN A 162 -22.56 15.03 17.29
CA ASN A 162 -22.50 13.76 16.55
C ASN A 162 -23.51 12.76 17.12
N ASP A 163 -24.80 13.08 17.01
CA ASP A 163 -25.91 12.33 17.62
C ASP A 163 -26.58 11.31 16.67
N LEU A 164 -26.08 11.18 15.44
CA LEU A 164 -26.56 10.19 14.48
C LEU A 164 -25.99 8.80 14.78
N VAL A 165 -26.84 7.89 15.26
CA VAL A 165 -26.52 6.46 15.36
C VAL A 165 -27.05 5.74 14.13
N ARG A 166 -26.15 5.31 13.24
CA ARG A 166 -26.48 4.45 12.11
C ARG A 166 -26.77 3.02 12.61
N GLY A 167 -27.91 2.47 12.19
CA GLY A 167 -28.28 1.07 12.44
C GLY A 167 -27.35 0.07 11.74
N SER A 168 -27.69 -1.22 11.79
CA SER A 168 -26.82 -2.33 11.34
C SER A 168 -26.19 -2.07 9.97
N VAL A 169 -24.88 -1.88 9.97
CA VAL A 169 -24.05 -1.78 8.77
C VAL A 169 -23.92 -3.18 8.13
N LYS A 170 -23.84 -3.25 6.80
CA LYS A 170 -23.72 -4.54 6.06
C LYS A 170 -22.48 -5.35 6.44
N ARG A 171 -21.38 -4.68 6.80
CA ARG A 171 -20.15 -5.29 7.32
C ARG A 171 -20.07 -5.06 8.80
N LYS A 172 -19.41 -5.97 9.53
CA LYS A 172 -19.18 -5.75 10.94
C LYS A 172 -18.14 -4.63 11.13
N PRO A 173 -18.43 -3.62 11.96
CA PRO A 173 -17.52 -2.49 12.15
C PRO A 173 -16.16 -2.89 12.73
N ASP A 174 -16.12 -3.86 13.65
CA ASP A 174 -14.89 -4.39 14.24
C ASP A 174 -13.98 -5.02 13.18
N GLU A 175 -14.47 -5.94 12.35
CA GLU A 175 -13.73 -6.55 11.24
C GLU A 175 -13.20 -5.47 10.27
N THR A 176 -14.00 -4.44 10.01
CA THR A 176 -13.61 -3.32 9.13
C THR A 176 -12.49 -2.48 9.75
N VAL A 177 -12.53 -2.20 11.07
CA VAL A 177 -11.45 -1.49 11.77
C VAL A 177 -10.14 -2.24 11.64
N VAL A 178 -10.16 -3.56 11.78
CA VAL A 178 -8.95 -4.37 11.62
C VAL A 178 -8.46 -4.35 10.17
N GLU A 179 -9.35 -4.43 9.17
CA GLU A 179 -9.01 -4.29 7.75
C GLU A 179 -8.33 -2.94 7.46
N LEU A 180 -8.91 -1.84 7.95
CA LEU A 180 -8.39 -0.48 7.82
C LEU A 180 -6.99 -0.34 8.44
N ALA A 181 -6.84 -0.75 9.69
CA ALA A 181 -5.58 -0.62 10.42
C ALA A 181 -4.47 -1.48 9.79
N THR A 182 -4.81 -2.69 9.32
CA THR A 182 -3.89 -3.57 8.59
C THR A 182 -3.47 -2.94 7.25
N ALA A 183 -4.41 -2.42 6.47
CA ALA A 183 -4.11 -1.80 5.17
C ALA A 183 -3.27 -0.53 5.34
N PHE A 184 -3.56 0.30 6.36
CA PHE A 184 -2.74 1.46 6.69
C PHE A 184 -1.29 1.06 7.01
N LEU A 185 -1.08 0.09 7.91
CA LEU A 185 0.27 -0.36 8.28
C LEU A 185 1.04 -0.91 7.08
N ASN A 186 0.38 -1.70 6.23
CA ASN A 186 1.00 -2.25 5.03
C ASN A 186 1.44 -1.14 4.07
N GLU A 187 0.72 -0.02 3.98
CA GLU A 187 1.15 1.09 3.15
C GLU A 187 2.39 1.79 3.72
N VAL A 188 2.44 1.99 5.03
CA VAL A 188 3.55 2.71 5.69
C VAL A 188 4.82 1.86 5.80
N GLU A 189 4.69 0.56 6.05
CA GLU A 189 5.82 -0.36 6.25
C GLU A 189 6.19 -1.15 5.00
N GLY A 190 5.21 -1.45 4.14
CA GLY A 190 5.36 -2.39 3.03
C GLY A 190 5.52 -1.75 1.66
N SER A 191 5.33 -0.43 1.52
CA SER A 191 5.54 0.30 0.27
C SER A 191 6.87 1.07 0.27
N ASP A 192 7.28 1.56 -0.90
CA ASP A 192 8.44 2.46 -1.02
C ASP A 192 8.11 3.91 -0.59
N PHE A 193 6.98 4.15 0.09
CA PHE A 193 6.51 5.49 0.46
C PHE A 193 7.57 6.32 1.22
N ARG A 194 8.21 5.71 2.22
CA ARG A 194 9.32 6.35 2.97
C ARG A 194 10.60 6.49 2.14
N GLY A 195 10.90 5.52 1.27
CA GLY A 195 12.08 5.55 0.41
C GLY A 195 12.00 6.65 -0.65
N VAL A 196 10.83 6.83 -1.25
CA VAL A 196 10.52 7.92 -2.18
C VAL A 196 10.70 9.28 -1.49
N PHE A 197 10.14 9.46 -0.29
CA PHE A 197 10.34 10.71 0.47
C PHE A 197 11.82 10.95 0.79
N ALA A 198 12.55 9.95 1.28
CA ALA A 198 13.97 10.08 1.59
C ALA A 198 14.78 10.50 0.34
N ALA A 199 14.46 9.94 -0.83
CA ALA A 199 15.09 10.34 -2.08
C ALA A 199 14.75 11.78 -2.49
N LEU A 200 13.50 12.21 -2.35
CA LEU A 200 13.05 13.57 -2.62
C LEU A 200 13.73 14.60 -1.70
N ALA A 201 13.85 14.29 -0.41
CA ALA A 201 14.48 15.16 0.58
C ALA A 201 15.99 15.32 0.33
N ASP A 202 16.68 14.24 -0.08
CA ASP A 202 18.13 14.24 -0.33
C ASP A 202 18.52 14.87 -1.68
N ARG A 203 17.83 14.46 -2.77
CA ARG A 203 18.21 14.81 -4.15
C ARG A 203 17.39 15.96 -4.75
N GLY A 204 16.27 16.31 -4.13
CA GLY A 204 15.34 17.33 -4.59
C GLY A 204 14.32 16.83 -5.62
N PHE A 205 13.18 17.53 -5.69
CA PHE A 205 12.04 17.18 -6.54
C PHE A 205 12.39 17.05 -8.04
N LEU A 206 13.06 18.06 -8.59
CA LEU A 206 13.36 18.13 -10.03
C LEU A 206 14.33 17.05 -10.51
N THR A 207 15.18 16.54 -9.60
CA THR A 207 16.14 15.46 -9.88
C THR A 207 15.47 14.09 -9.79
N CYS A 208 14.47 13.95 -8.93
CA CYS A 208 13.79 12.68 -8.67
C CYS A 208 12.62 12.41 -9.61
N VAL A 209 11.96 13.44 -10.12
CA VAL A 209 10.80 13.25 -11.01
C VAL A 209 11.23 13.38 -12.48
N PRO A 210 10.91 12.41 -13.36
CA PRO A 210 10.09 11.21 -13.12
C PRO A 210 10.89 9.93 -12.78
N ASP A 211 12.23 10.01 -12.73
CA ASP A 211 13.09 8.81 -12.77
C ASP A 211 13.07 7.97 -11.48
N VAL A 212 12.89 8.59 -10.32
CA VAL A 212 12.78 7.94 -9.00
C VAL A 212 11.33 7.72 -8.61
N ALA A 213 10.48 8.71 -8.86
CA ALA A 213 9.04 8.64 -8.64
C ALA A 213 8.33 9.49 -9.69
N CYS A 214 7.15 9.04 -10.12
CA CYS A 214 6.33 9.76 -11.09
C CYS A 214 4.88 9.94 -10.61
N GLU A 215 4.08 10.69 -11.36
CA GLU A 215 2.65 10.91 -11.08
C GLU A 215 1.91 9.61 -10.75
N LYS A 216 2.20 8.52 -11.50
CA LYS A 216 1.57 7.22 -11.30
C LYS A 216 1.86 6.64 -9.91
N ASP A 217 3.07 6.84 -9.39
CA ASP A 217 3.46 6.32 -8.07
C ASP A 217 2.74 7.09 -6.96
N PHE A 218 2.66 8.42 -7.07
CA PHE A 218 1.92 9.25 -6.10
C PHE A 218 0.41 8.99 -6.13
N ARG A 219 -0.17 8.81 -7.31
CA ARG A 219 -1.58 8.43 -7.47
C ARG A 219 -1.88 7.09 -6.79
N ARG A 220 -0.96 6.11 -6.84
CA ARG A 220 -1.12 4.85 -6.11
C ARG A 220 -1.18 5.08 -4.60
N PHE A 221 -0.30 5.93 -4.05
CA PHE A 221 -0.32 6.26 -2.62
C PHE A 221 -1.62 6.96 -2.23
N GLU A 222 -2.02 7.98 -3.00
CA GLU A 222 -3.27 8.72 -2.83
C GLU A 222 -4.49 7.79 -2.79
N GLU A 223 -4.61 6.87 -3.75
CA GLU A 223 -5.71 5.92 -3.85
C GLU A 223 -5.86 5.05 -2.60
N VAL A 224 -4.74 4.64 -1.98
CA VAL A 224 -4.76 3.82 -0.77
C VAL A 224 -5.41 4.60 0.38
N PHE A 225 -4.96 5.82 0.65
CA PHE A 225 -5.50 6.62 1.76
C PHE A 225 -6.93 7.09 1.52
N HIS A 226 -7.29 7.42 0.27
CA HIS A 226 -8.67 7.69 -0.11
C HIS A 226 -9.57 6.48 0.15
N ASN A 227 -9.13 5.28 -0.23
CA ASN A 227 -9.89 4.04 0.01
C ASN A 227 -10.05 3.74 1.50
N LEU A 228 -9.02 4.01 2.32
CA LEU A 228 -9.10 3.88 3.78
C LEU A 228 -10.17 4.82 4.35
N GLN A 229 -10.16 6.10 3.96
CA GLN A 229 -11.17 7.07 4.38
C GLN A 229 -12.58 6.66 3.95
N ALA A 230 -12.76 6.25 2.69
CA ALA A 230 -14.05 5.84 2.15
C ALA A 230 -14.60 4.58 2.84
N LEU A 231 -13.73 3.60 3.14
CA LEU A 231 -14.11 2.38 3.85
C LEU A 231 -14.50 2.69 5.31
N TYR A 232 -13.77 3.59 5.98
CA TYR A 232 -14.13 4.08 7.30
C TYR A 232 -15.51 4.75 7.30
N ASP A 233 -15.73 5.74 6.43
CA ASP A 233 -16.97 6.54 6.40
C ASP A 233 -18.21 5.71 6.04
N SER A 234 -18.00 4.61 5.31
CA SER A 234 -19.04 3.69 4.88
C SER A 234 -19.44 2.69 5.97
N TYR A 235 -18.47 2.17 6.73
CA TYR A 235 -18.68 0.98 7.57
C TYR A 235 -18.37 1.16 9.06
N VAL A 236 -17.67 2.22 9.44
CA VAL A 236 -17.34 2.56 10.84
C VAL A 236 -18.00 3.87 11.25
N GLY A 237 -18.01 4.87 10.36
CA GLY A 237 -18.58 6.19 10.61
C GLY A 237 -20.06 6.15 10.98
N GLY A 238 -20.41 6.81 12.10
CA GLY A 238 -21.74 6.90 12.66
C GLY A 238 -22.22 5.65 13.41
N THR A 239 -21.34 4.70 13.72
CA THR A 239 -21.70 3.47 14.45
C THR A 239 -21.53 3.63 15.96
N ASP A 240 -22.20 2.78 16.75
CA ASP A 240 -21.96 2.64 18.19
C ASP A 240 -20.48 2.39 18.53
N LEU A 241 -19.75 1.72 17.62
CA LEU A 241 -18.34 1.43 17.82
C LEU A 241 -17.49 2.71 17.80
N GLU A 242 -17.72 3.57 16.81
CA GLU A 242 -17.05 4.88 16.71
C GLU A 242 -17.35 5.78 17.92
N GLN A 243 -18.59 5.77 18.40
CA GLN A 243 -18.97 6.58 19.57
C GLN A 243 -18.31 6.10 20.87
N ARG A 244 -17.96 4.81 20.97
CA ARG A 244 -17.37 4.22 22.18
C ARG A 244 -15.85 4.23 22.18
N ASP A 245 -15.20 4.22 21.02
CA ASP A 245 -13.74 4.24 20.90
C ASP A 245 -13.26 5.51 20.17
N GLU A 246 -12.86 6.50 20.97
CA GLU A 246 -12.31 7.78 20.50
C GLU A 246 -11.08 7.62 19.60
N LYS A 247 -10.36 6.49 19.68
CA LYS A 247 -9.18 6.22 18.86
C LYS A 247 -9.50 6.06 17.38
N LEU A 248 -10.73 5.69 17.04
CA LEU A 248 -11.17 5.54 15.66
C LEU A 248 -11.20 6.89 14.93
N ALA A 249 -11.51 7.97 15.65
CA ALA A 249 -11.43 9.32 15.10
C ALA A 249 -9.99 9.66 14.67
N PHE A 250 -8.98 9.23 15.43
CA PHE A 250 -7.58 9.41 15.05
C PHE A 250 -7.24 8.63 13.77
N LEU A 251 -7.61 7.35 13.68
CA LEU A 251 -7.37 6.56 12.47
C LEU A 251 -7.95 7.24 11.21
N ARG A 252 -9.19 7.72 11.30
CA ARG A 252 -9.85 8.46 10.22
C ARG A 252 -9.15 9.78 9.90
N GLY A 253 -8.79 10.56 10.93
CA GLY A 253 -8.10 11.84 10.79
C GLY A 253 -6.79 11.70 10.03
N HIS A 254 -5.98 10.68 10.36
CA HIS A 254 -4.71 10.42 9.67
C HIS A 254 -4.90 9.98 8.23
N ALA A 255 -5.86 9.08 7.96
CA ALA A 255 -6.17 8.68 6.59
C ALA A 255 -6.57 9.91 5.73
N THR A 256 -7.37 10.80 6.31
CA THR A 256 -7.87 12.01 5.63
C THR A 256 -6.76 13.03 5.35
N ILE A 257 -5.94 13.38 6.35
CA ILE A 257 -4.87 14.37 6.14
C ILE A 257 -3.80 13.86 5.16
N VAL A 258 -3.41 12.59 5.27
CA VAL A 258 -2.41 11.98 4.36
C VAL A 258 -2.95 11.95 2.93
N TYR A 259 -4.22 11.58 2.73
CA TYR A 259 -4.88 11.63 1.43
C TYR A 259 -4.80 13.03 0.80
N HIS A 260 -5.24 14.09 1.50
CA HIS A 260 -5.27 15.44 0.94
C HIS A 260 -3.86 16.02 0.67
N LEU A 261 -2.87 15.66 1.48
CA LEU A 261 -1.48 16.03 1.19
C LEU A 261 -0.99 15.33 -0.09
N LEU A 262 -1.31 14.05 -0.29
CA LEU A 262 -0.93 13.31 -1.50
C LEU A 262 -1.64 13.81 -2.75
N GLU A 263 -2.88 14.30 -2.66
CA GLU A 263 -3.54 14.97 -3.80
C GLU A 263 -2.70 16.15 -4.33
N ILE A 264 -2.14 16.96 -3.42
CA ILE A 264 -1.26 18.09 -3.79
C ILE A 264 0.01 17.58 -4.49
N VAL A 265 0.61 16.51 -3.98
CA VAL A 265 1.81 15.91 -4.57
C VAL A 265 1.51 15.41 -5.99
N THR A 266 0.43 14.64 -6.15
CA THR A 266 -0.01 14.09 -7.44
C THR A 266 -0.22 15.21 -8.46
N ASP A 267 -0.96 16.26 -8.11
CA ASP A 267 -1.26 17.37 -9.03
C ASP A 267 0.00 18.14 -9.45
N LEU A 268 0.84 18.54 -8.49
CA LEU A 268 2.05 19.29 -8.80
C LEU A 268 3.05 18.45 -9.62
N THR A 269 3.11 17.14 -9.36
CA THR A 269 3.93 16.21 -10.14
C THR A 269 3.40 16.05 -11.56
N HIS A 270 2.08 15.89 -11.71
CA HIS A 270 1.42 15.87 -13.01
C HIS A 270 1.76 17.12 -13.84
N HIS A 271 1.67 18.29 -13.20
CA HIS A 271 1.98 19.54 -13.87
C HIS A 271 3.42 19.59 -14.34
N TYR A 272 4.35 19.24 -13.46
CA TYR A 272 5.76 19.23 -13.78
C TYR A 272 6.05 18.30 -14.98
N GLU A 273 5.64 17.04 -14.91
CA GLU A 273 5.89 16.05 -15.97
C GLU A 273 5.28 16.44 -17.31
N ARG A 274 4.02 16.91 -17.32
CA ARG A 274 3.28 17.15 -18.56
C ARG A 274 3.54 18.52 -19.17
N HIS A 275 3.89 19.53 -18.36
CA HIS A 275 3.93 20.92 -18.80
C HIS A 275 5.28 21.62 -18.62
N MET A 276 6.15 21.14 -17.71
CA MET A 276 7.45 21.77 -17.43
C MET A 276 8.64 20.93 -17.91
N ALA A 277 8.61 19.62 -17.67
CA ALA A 277 9.65 18.68 -18.10
C ALA A 277 9.72 18.65 -19.63
N GLY A 278 10.79 19.24 -20.19
CA GLY A 278 10.99 19.37 -21.64
C GLY A 278 10.47 20.67 -22.27
N ALA A 279 10.11 21.70 -21.49
CA ALA A 279 9.78 23.03 -22.02
C ALA A 279 10.99 23.69 -22.73
N GLN A 280 10.74 24.46 -23.80
CA GLN A 280 11.82 25.14 -24.56
C GLN A 280 12.50 26.25 -23.74
N ARG A 281 13.78 26.53 -24.04
CA ARG A 281 14.66 27.48 -23.33
C ARG A 281 14.15 28.91 -23.16
N SER A 282 13.14 29.35 -23.92
CA SER A 282 12.67 30.75 -23.96
C SER A 282 11.86 31.20 -22.73
N ASP A 283 11.68 30.31 -21.75
CA ASP A 283 10.67 30.43 -20.70
C ASP A 283 11.31 30.30 -19.28
N SER A 284 12.66 30.36 -19.22
CA SER A 284 13.50 29.82 -18.13
C SER A 284 13.41 30.50 -16.76
N ILE A 285 13.16 31.81 -16.69
CA ILE A 285 13.17 32.54 -15.41
C ILE A 285 11.88 32.29 -14.62
N VAL A 286 10.73 32.43 -15.27
CA VAL A 286 9.42 32.20 -14.63
C VAL A 286 9.18 30.72 -14.34
N LEU A 287 9.70 29.81 -15.19
CA LEU A 287 9.73 28.39 -14.85
C LEU A 287 10.63 28.09 -13.66
N GLY A 288 11.72 28.84 -13.44
CA GLY A 288 12.60 28.70 -12.28
C GLY A 288 11.89 29.03 -10.97
N GLU A 289 11.28 30.22 -10.86
CA GLU A 289 10.55 30.64 -9.65
C GLU A 289 9.37 29.71 -9.33
N MET A 290 8.62 29.27 -10.35
CA MET A 290 7.55 28.29 -10.16
C MET A 290 8.08 26.93 -9.71
N SER A 291 9.26 26.52 -10.19
CA SER A 291 9.86 25.24 -9.80
C SER A 291 10.25 25.19 -8.33
N ASP A 292 10.77 26.29 -7.77
CA ASP A 292 11.17 26.35 -6.37
C ASP A 292 9.97 26.27 -5.42
N ASP A 293 8.90 27.02 -5.72
CA ASP A 293 7.67 26.98 -4.93
C ASP A 293 6.97 25.62 -5.04
N MET A 294 6.93 25.01 -6.23
CA MET A 294 6.40 23.66 -6.41
C MET A 294 7.23 22.61 -5.67
N ALA A 295 8.56 22.66 -5.79
CA ALA A 295 9.45 21.71 -5.13
C ALA A 295 9.29 21.78 -3.60
N TRP A 296 9.18 22.98 -3.03
CA TRP A 296 8.94 23.14 -1.61
C TRP A 296 7.56 22.60 -1.20
N LEU A 297 6.50 22.91 -1.96
CA LEU A 297 5.14 22.41 -1.69
C LEU A 297 5.07 20.88 -1.74
N VAL A 298 5.77 20.24 -2.67
CA VAL A 298 5.81 18.78 -2.79
C VAL A 298 6.64 18.17 -1.67
N VAL A 299 7.88 18.61 -1.46
CA VAL A 299 8.85 17.91 -0.61
C VAL A 299 8.68 18.33 0.85
N SER A 300 8.86 19.63 1.14
CA SER A 300 8.93 20.19 2.50
C SER A 300 7.57 20.49 3.13
N TYR A 301 6.48 20.27 2.39
CA TYR A 301 5.13 20.42 2.92
C TYR A 301 4.36 19.11 2.72
N ALA A 302 3.94 18.81 1.49
CA ALA A 302 2.99 17.73 1.30
C ALA A 302 3.56 16.34 1.65
N MET A 303 4.73 15.97 1.10
CA MET A 303 5.32 14.65 1.36
C MET A 303 5.85 14.48 2.79
N GLU A 304 6.53 15.49 3.34
CA GLU A 304 7.08 15.43 4.71
C GLU A 304 5.96 15.20 5.73
N PHE A 305 4.92 16.04 5.71
CA PHE A 305 3.80 15.88 6.63
C PHE A 305 2.99 14.61 6.35
N ALA A 306 2.88 14.16 5.09
CA ALA A 306 2.22 12.89 4.78
C ALA A 306 2.97 11.71 5.42
N VAL A 307 4.31 11.69 5.35
CA VAL A 307 5.14 10.65 5.97
C VAL A 307 5.09 10.72 7.49
N ASP A 308 5.16 11.92 8.08
CA ASP A 308 5.10 12.11 9.52
C ASP A 308 3.77 11.62 10.10
N TYR A 309 2.64 12.06 9.54
CA TYR A 309 1.33 11.61 10.01
C TYR A 309 1.12 10.11 9.77
N ALA A 310 1.48 9.60 8.59
CA ALA A 310 1.37 8.17 8.32
C ALA A 310 2.22 7.32 9.29
N THR A 311 3.38 7.83 9.70
CA THR A 311 4.27 7.17 10.67
C THR A 311 3.74 7.25 12.10
N SER A 312 3.19 8.40 12.50
CA SER A 312 2.72 8.64 13.87
C SER A 312 1.61 7.68 14.33
N VAL A 313 0.84 7.12 13.39
CA VAL A 313 -0.33 6.28 13.69
C VAL A 313 -0.01 4.77 13.73
N GLN A 314 1.23 4.36 13.46
CA GLN A 314 1.59 2.93 13.37
C GLN A 314 1.26 2.14 14.64
N ASP A 315 1.61 2.67 15.81
CA ASP A 315 1.33 2.00 17.08
C ASP A 315 -0.17 1.95 17.39
N LEU A 316 -0.92 2.99 16.99
CA LEU A 316 -2.37 2.97 17.08
C LEU A 316 -2.96 1.86 16.20
N CYS A 317 -2.52 1.73 14.95
CA CYS A 317 -3.00 0.67 14.06
C CYS A 317 -2.72 -0.72 14.66
N ARG A 318 -1.52 -0.96 15.21
CA ARG A 318 -1.19 -2.23 15.89
C ARG A 318 -2.08 -2.47 17.11
N GLU A 319 -2.40 -1.44 17.87
CA GLU A 319 -3.33 -1.53 19.00
C GLU A 319 -4.74 -1.90 18.54
N LEU A 320 -5.28 -1.20 17.54
CA LEU A 320 -6.63 -1.45 17.01
C LEU A 320 -6.77 -2.86 16.45
N ILE A 321 -5.74 -3.35 15.75
CA ILE A 321 -5.70 -4.75 15.29
C ILE A 321 -5.80 -5.69 16.49
N ARG A 322 -4.94 -5.54 17.50
CA ARG A 322 -4.97 -6.41 18.69
C ARG A 322 -6.30 -6.37 19.44
N ARG A 323 -6.96 -5.20 19.49
CA ARG A 323 -8.22 -4.99 20.22
C ARG A 323 -9.41 -5.63 19.52
N TYR A 324 -9.48 -5.52 18.19
CA TYR A 324 -10.66 -5.91 17.41
C TYR A 324 -10.50 -7.23 16.65
N THR A 325 -9.32 -7.84 16.66
CA THR A 325 -9.09 -9.16 16.09
C THR A 325 -9.82 -10.25 16.88
N GLU A 326 -10.56 -11.10 16.17
CA GLU A 326 -11.06 -12.38 16.69
C GLU A 326 -9.89 -13.38 16.78
N SER A 327 -9.55 -13.81 17.99
CA SER A 327 -8.51 -14.82 18.24
C SER A 327 -9.11 -16.22 18.24
N THR A 328 -8.59 -17.11 17.41
CA THR A 328 -9.01 -18.51 17.31
C THR A 328 -7.81 -19.45 17.24
N THR A 329 -8.07 -20.76 17.27
CA THR A 329 -7.07 -21.81 17.13
C THR A 329 -7.38 -22.67 15.91
N LEU A 330 -6.37 -22.93 15.09
CA LEU A 330 -6.45 -23.74 13.88
C LEU A 330 -5.33 -24.78 13.88
N THR A 331 -5.68 -26.06 13.74
CA THR A 331 -4.71 -27.14 13.60
C THR A 331 -4.50 -27.48 12.12
N LEU A 332 -3.25 -27.46 11.67
CA LEU A 332 -2.83 -27.71 10.28
C LEU A 332 -1.76 -28.82 10.24
N PRO A 333 -1.66 -29.58 9.13
CA PRO A 333 -0.57 -30.55 8.96
C PRO A 333 0.77 -29.83 8.75
N SER A 334 1.88 -30.41 9.22
CA SER A 334 3.21 -29.92 8.85
C SER A 334 3.47 -30.01 7.33
N PRO A 335 4.34 -29.16 6.74
CA PRO A 335 4.64 -29.19 5.32
C PRO A 335 5.09 -30.58 4.85
N PRO A 336 4.66 -31.00 3.65
CA PRO A 336 4.88 -32.36 3.16
C PRO A 336 6.36 -32.65 2.87
N TYR A 337 7.10 -31.65 2.40
CA TYR A 337 8.51 -31.78 2.07
C TYR A 337 9.38 -31.25 3.22
N ARG A 338 10.07 -32.14 3.95
CA ARG A 338 11.02 -31.79 5.02
C ARG A 338 10.49 -30.87 6.15
N GLY A 339 9.18 -30.67 6.25
CA GLY A 339 8.53 -29.87 7.28
C GLY A 339 8.83 -28.37 7.17
N PHE A 340 8.83 -27.65 8.30
CA PHE A 340 9.03 -26.19 8.32
C PHE A 340 10.49 -25.78 8.09
N HIS A 341 10.97 -25.88 6.86
CA HIS A 341 12.24 -25.28 6.44
C HIS A 341 12.05 -23.83 5.96
N VAL A 342 13.08 -23.27 5.32
CA VAL A 342 13.14 -21.85 4.95
C VAL A 342 11.89 -21.34 4.23
N ARG A 343 11.40 -22.04 3.19
CA ARG A 343 10.31 -21.53 2.33
C ARG A 343 8.95 -21.55 3.04
N PRO A 344 8.45 -22.68 3.59
CA PRO A 344 7.21 -22.69 4.37
C PRO A 344 7.24 -21.66 5.51
N SER A 345 8.32 -21.65 6.30
CA SER A 345 8.46 -20.74 7.45
C SER A 345 8.47 -19.26 7.04
N THR A 346 9.08 -18.92 5.90
CA THR A 346 9.06 -17.55 5.38
C THR A 346 7.66 -17.15 4.91
N LEU A 347 6.94 -18.03 4.21
CA LEU A 347 5.58 -17.73 3.74
C LEU A 347 4.62 -17.53 4.91
N ILE A 348 4.68 -18.40 5.93
CA ILE A 348 3.90 -18.27 7.17
C ILE A 348 4.20 -16.93 7.84
N ALA A 349 5.47 -16.61 8.06
CA ALA A 349 5.87 -15.36 8.69
C ALA A 349 5.40 -14.13 7.91
N ARG A 350 5.42 -14.19 6.56
CA ARG A 350 4.90 -13.10 5.73
C ARG A 350 3.39 -12.94 5.84
N ILE A 351 2.62 -14.03 5.94
CA ILE A 351 1.18 -13.97 6.22
C ILE A 351 0.95 -13.29 7.57
N VAL A 352 1.62 -13.74 8.63
CA VAL A 352 1.44 -13.19 9.98
C VAL A 352 1.79 -11.69 10.02
N ARG A 353 2.91 -11.30 9.40
CA ARG A 353 3.34 -9.90 9.31
C ARG A 353 2.38 -9.05 8.49
N HIS A 354 1.83 -9.59 7.40
CA HIS A 354 0.87 -8.86 6.56
C HIS A 354 -0.34 -8.38 7.37
N TYR A 355 -0.82 -9.18 8.33
CA TYR A 355 -1.95 -8.80 9.18
C TYR A 355 -1.57 -7.95 10.40
N GLY A 356 -0.27 -7.81 10.73
CA GLY A 356 0.21 -7.07 11.89
C GLY A 356 -0.21 -7.66 13.26
N SER A 357 -0.75 -8.88 13.26
CA SER A 357 -1.33 -9.54 14.43
C SER A 357 -0.35 -10.54 15.05
N LYS A 358 -0.58 -10.92 16.32
CA LYS A 358 0.21 -11.94 16.99
C LYS A 358 -0.37 -13.33 16.70
N VAL A 359 0.41 -14.17 16.03
CA VAL A 359 0.08 -15.59 15.79
C VAL A 359 1.15 -16.45 16.45
N LEU A 360 0.73 -17.39 17.28
CA LEU A 360 1.58 -18.35 17.95
C LEU A 360 1.47 -19.70 17.24
N LEU A 361 2.61 -20.35 17.00
CA LEU A 361 2.67 -21.74 16.59
C LEU A 361 2.94 -22.59 17.83
N GLN A 362 2.11 -23.61 18.05
CA GLN A 362 2.20 -24.56 19.15
C GLN A 362 2.39 -26.00 18.63
N LEU A 363 3.38 -26.68 19.19
CA LEU A 363 3.63 -28.11 19.00
C LEU A 363 4.02 -28.75 20.34
N GLU A 364 3.25 -29.73 20.81
CA GLU A 364 3.37 -30.28 22.16
C GLU A 364 3.32 -29.14 23.21
N ASP A 365 4.34 -29.02 24.06
CA ASP A 365 4.47 -28.01 25.13
C ASP A 365 5.24 -26.74 24.69
N GLU A 366 5.72 -26.68 23.44
CA GLU A 366 6.46 -25.54 22.92
C GLU A 366 5.53 -24.57 22.18
N GLN A 367 5.77 -23.27 22.36
CA GLN A 367 5.11 -22.19 21.65
C GLN A 367 6.15 -21.23 21.09
N CYS A 368 5.96 -20.78 19.85
CA CYS A 368 6.83 -19.80 19.22
C CYS A 368 6.03 -18.75 18.43
N ASP A 369 6.67 -17.61 18.14
CA ASP A 369 6.08 -16.55 17.33
C ASP A 369 6.11 -16.93 15.84
N ALA A 370 4.94 -17.08 15.23
CA ALA A 370 4.82 -17.45 13.82
C ALA A 370 5.17 -16.29 12.86
N SER A 371 5.45 -15.09 13.37
CA SER A 371 6.01 -13.98 12.57
C SER A 371 7.54 -14.06 12.41
N ALA A 372 8.21 -14.99 13.11
CA ALA A 372 9.66 -15.16 13.10
C ALA A 372 10.06 -16.47 12.40
N PRO A 373 10.57 -16.45 11.15
CA PRO A 373 10.90 -17.66 10.39
C PRO A 373 11.85 -18.61 11.11
N LEU A 374 12.84 -18.07 11.83
CA LEU A 374 13.84 -18.86 12.55
C LEU A 374 13.22 -19.65 13.71
N GLU A 375 12.25 -19.08 14.41
CA GLU A 375 11.51 -19.74 15.48
C GLU A 375 10.70 -20.93 14.94
N ILE A 376 10.03 -20.75 13.80
CA ILE A 376 9.29 -21.82 13.13
C ILE A 376 10.25 -22.94 12.68
N ILE A 377 11.42 -22.59 12.12
CA ILE A 377 12.43 -23.58 11.70
C ILE A 377 12.92 -24.40 12.91
N ARG A 378 13.07 -23.78 14.08
CA ARG A 378 13.43 -24.49 15.31
C ARG A 378 12.38 -25.52 15.72
N VAL A 379 11.09 -25.20 15.56
CA VAL A 379 10.01 -26.17 15.77
C VAL A 379 10.12 -27.37 14.81
N ASN A 380 10.66 -27.19 13.61
CA ASN A 380 10.91 -28.29 12.68
C ASN A 380 11.90 -29.33 13.23
N GLU A 381 12.88 -28.93 14.04
CA GLU A 381 13.81 -29.86 14.69
C GLU A 381 13.06 -30.82 15.62
N ARG A 382 12.03 -30.30 16.31
CA ARG A 382 11.14 -31.09 17.17
C ARG A 382 10.28 -32.06 16.36
N ILE A 383 9.70 -31.60 15.25
CA ILE A 383 8.98 -32.45 14.28
C ILE A 383 9.89 -33.60 13.82
N ASN A 384 11.12 -33.30 13.44
CA ASN A 384 12.11 -34.31 13.03
C ASN A 384 12.49 -35.26 14.17
N ALA A 385 12.51 -34.81 15.42
CA ALA A 385 12.71 -35.67 16.58
C ALA A 385 11.50 -36.59 16.86
N ILE A 386 10.26 -36.11 16.63
CA ILE A 386 9.03 -36.91 16.73
C ILE A 386 9.02 -37.99 15.63
N LYS A 387 9.28 -37.59 14.37
CA LYS A 387 9.41 -38.50 13.22
C LYS A 387 10.39 -39.64 13.49
N ARG A 388 11.60 -39.32 13.95
CA ARG A 388 12.64 -40.31 14.30
C ARG A 388 12.21 -41.25 15.43
N ARG A 389 11.50 -40.73 16.44
CA ARG A 389 10.95 -41.57 17.53
C ARG A 389 9.88 -42.54 17.04
N MET A 390 9.02 -42.12 16.10
CA MET A 390 7.98 -42.98 15.50
C MET A 390 8.62 -44.13 14.70
N ILE A 391 9.51 -43.81 13.75
CA ILE A 391 10.22 -44.82 12.95
C ILE A 391 11.07 -45.73 13.84
N GLY A 392 11.71 -45.18 14.88
CA GLY A 392 12.47 -45.98 15.83
C GLY A 392 11.62 -47.03 16.57
N LYS A 393 10.33 -46.75 16.84
CA LYS A 393 9.39 -47.73 17.42
C LYS A 393 9.00 -48.79 16.38
N ASP A 394 8.73 -48.37 15.16
CA ASP A 394 8.38 -49.28 14.05
C ASP A 394 9.50 -50.27 13.74
N ILE A 395 10.74 -49.78 13.64
CA ILE A 395 11.94 -50.61 13.47
C ILE A 395 12.04 -51.63 14.60
N LEU A 396 11.87 -51.21 15.86
CA LEU A 396 11.94 -52.13 16.99
C LEU A 396 10.85 -53.21 16.96
N ALA A 397 9.65 -52.88 16.47
CA ALA A 397 8.59 -53.86 16.28
C ALA A 397 8.96 -54.88 15.19
N MET A 398 9.44 -54.41 14.03
CA MET A 398 9.86 -55.27 12.92
C MET A 398 11.04 -56.19 13.29
N VAL A 399 12.00 -55.68 14.05
CA VAL A 399 13.18 -56.46 14.48
C VAL A 399 12.81 -57.61 15.40
N ARG A 400 11.74 -57.49 16.22
CA ARG A 400 11.28 -58.59 17.08
C ARG A 400 10.71 -59.77 16.31
N GLU A 401 10.20 -59.53 15.10
CA GLU A 401 9.62 -60.54 14.23
C GLU A 401 10.68 -61.18 13.31
N TYR A 402 11.90 -60.65 13.32
CA TYR A 402 13.00 -61.06 12.43
C TYR A 402 13.80 -62.23 13.02
N GLN A 403 14.02 -63.29 12.23
CA GLN A 403 14.76 -64.48 12.67
C GLN A 403 16.29 -64.30 12.58
N PRO A 404 17.10 -64.91 13.48
CA PRO A 404 18.53 -64.64 13.62
C PRO A 404 19.43 -65.12 12.46
N ASP A 405 18.94 -65.97 11.56
CA ASP A 405 19.78 -66.69 10.58
C ASP A 405 20.10 -65.90 9.29
N HIS A 406 19.70 -64.64 9.21
CA HIS A 406 19.95 -63.79 8.04
C HIS A 406 21.15 -62.86 8.24
N ASP A 407 21.86 -62.61 7.14
CA ASP A 407 22.84 -61.52 7.04
C ASP A 407 22.23 -60.19 7.52
N ARG A 408 22.99 -59.46 8.36
CA ARG A 408 22.54 -58.21 8.97
C ARG A 408 22.25 -57.13 7.93
N GLN A 409 22.99 -57.12 6.82
CA GLN A 409 22.79 -56.17 5.74
C GLN A 409 21.50 -56.50 4.96
N ALA A 410 21.26 -57.78 4.67
CA ALA A 410 19.99 -58.24 4.10
C ALA A 410 18.79 -57.90 5.00
N ALA A 411 18.95 -58.02 6.32
CA ALA A 411 17.93 -57.65 7.29
C ALA A 411 17.61 -56.15 7.30
N LEU A 412 18.63 -55.29 7.23
CA LEU A 412 18.45 -53.85 7.10
C LEU A 412 17.67 -53.49 5.83
N THR A 413 18.05 -54.07 4.69
CA THR A 413 17.36 -53.87 3.41
C THR A 413 15.89 -54.26 3.49
N ALA A 414 15.59 -55.41 4.10
CA ALA A 414 14.21 -55.87 4.30
C ALA A 414 13.39 -54.89 5.16
N ILE A 415 13.96 -54.37 6.26
CA ILE A 415 13.31 -53.38 7.13
C ILE A 415 13.04 -52.07 6.36
N LEU A 416 14.01 -51.57 5.60
CA LEU A 416 13.85 -50.33 4.83
C LEU A 416 12.79 -50.48 3.72
N LEU A 417 12.80 -51.61 3.01
CA LEU A 417 11.78 -51.93 2.00
C LEU A 417 10.38 -52.01 2.62
N GLU A 418 10.25 -52.61 3.80
CA GLU A 418 8.96 -52.69 4.49
C GLU A 418 8.48 -51.31 4.96
N LEU A 419 9.36 -50.47 5.52
CA LEU A 419 9.02 -49.09 5.87
C LEU A 419 8.59 -48.27 4.65
N PHE A 420 9.26 -48.47 3.50
CA PHE A 420 8.87 -47.85 2.23
C PHE A 420 7.51 -48.37 1.74
N ARG A 421 7.27 -49.69 1.79
CA ARG A 421 6.00 -50.32 1.42
C ARG A 421 4.83 -49.82 2.28
N GLN A 422 5.09 -49.56 3.56
CA GLN A 422 4.14 -48.95 4.49
C GLN A 422 3.98 -47.42 4.30
N LYS A 423 4.66 -46.83 3.31
CA LYS A 423 4.70 -45.38 3.03
C LYS A 423 5.19 -44.53 4.20
N LYS A 424 6.04 -45.10 5.06
CA LYS A 424 6.62 -44.41 6.22
C LYS A 424 7.92 -43.68 5.87
N LEU A 425 8.57 -44.07 4.77
CA LEU A 425 9.74 -43.41 4.21
C LEU A 425 9.43 -42.84 2.82
N VAL A 426 10.02 -41.69 2.53
CA VAL A 426 10.10 -41.08 1.20
C VAL A 426 11.55 -41.17 0.75
N VAL A 427 11.78 -41.55 -0.49
CA VAL A 427 13.12 -41.66 -1.10
C VAL A 427 13.27 -40.54 -2.11
N TYR A 428 14.36 -39.77 -2.02
CA TYR A 428 14.66 -38.69 -2.95
C TYR A 428 15.87 -39.00 -3.85
N SER A 429 16.71 -39.96 -3.48
CA SER A 429 17.87 -40.38 -4.28
C SER A 429 17.53 -41.57 -5.17
N ASP A 430 17.95 -41.51 -6.44
CA ASP A 430 17.81 -42.62 -7.39
C ASP A 430 18.70 -43.82 -7.01
N GLU A 431 19.78 -43.57 -6.26
CA GLU A 431 20.69 -44.60 -5.74
C GLU A 431 20.76 -44.51 -4.20
N LEU A 432 20.29 -45.55 -3.52
CA LEU A 432 20.37 -45.73 -2.08
C LEU A 432 21.47 -46.76 -1.77
N SER A 433 22.70 -46.29 -1.55
CA SER A 433 23.81 -47.14 -1.10
C SER A 433 23.68 -47.41 0.40
N LEU A 434 23.61 -48.70 0.77
CA LEU A 434 23.70 -49.15 2.17
C LEU A 434 25.11 -49.65 2.53
N ASP A 435 26.00 -49.71 1.55
CA ASP A 435 27.38 -50.22 1.70
C ASP A 435 28.24 -49.28 2.56
N ASP A 436 27.86 -48.00 2.63
CA ASP A 436 28.51 -46.97 3.43
C ASP A 436 28.15 -47.04 4.93
N VAL A 437 27.27 -47.96 5.33
CA VAL A 437 26.81 -48.13 6.72
C VAL A 437 27.10 -49.55 7.21
N PRO A 438 28.35 -49.90 7.56
CA PRO A 438 28.65 -51.22 8.11
C PRO A 438 28.09 -51.37 9.53
N ALA A 439 27.67 -52.58 9.91
CA ALA A 439 27.25 -52.88 11.28
C ALA A 439 28.44 -52.77 12.25
N ALA A 440 28.27 -52.06 13.36
CA ALA A 440 29.32 -51.94 14.36
C ALA A 440 29.44 -53.22 15.21
N ALA A 441 30.64 -53.50 15.73
CA ALA A 441 30.87 -54.66 16.58
C ALA A 441 30.00 -54.58 17.86
N GLY A 442 29.17 -55.60 18.11
CA GLY A 442 28.27 -55.66 19.26
C GLY A 442 26.94 -54.90 19.11
N GLU A 443 26.72 -54.21 17.98
CA GLU A 443 25.48 -53.49 17.70
C GLU A 443 24.31 -54.45 17.43
N SER A 444 23.15 -54.20 18.05
CA SER A 444 21.92 -54.93 17.75
C SER A 444 21.33 -54.53 16.40
N LEU A 445 20.53 -55.40 15.77
CA LEU A 445 19.88 -55.09 14.49
C LEU A 445 18.99 -53.82 14.56
N GLY A 446 18.36 -53.58 15.72
CA GLY A 446 17.56 -52.37 15.95
C GLY A 446 18.38 -51.10 16.06
N GLU A 447 19.55 -51.14 16.70
CA GLU A 447 20.49 -50.01 16.75
C GLU A 447 21.08 -49.73 15.36
N TYR A 448 21.50 -50.79 14.66
CA TYR A 448 22.02 -50.72 13.31
C TYR A 448 21.03 -50.07 12.35
N SER A 449 19.77 -50.52 12.37
CA SER A 449 18.71 -49.98 11.52
C SER A 449 18.37 -48.52 11.82
N LYS A 450 18.33 -48.14 13.10
CA LYS A 450 18.11 -46.74 13.50
C LYS A 450 19.26 -45.84 13.04
N ARG A 451 20.51 -46.30 13.17
CA ARG A 451 21.69 -45.56 12.73
C ARG A 451 21.72 -45.38 11.22
N ALA A 452 21.40 -46.42 10.45
CA ALA A 452 21.29 -46.34 9.00
C ALA A 452 20.24 -45.32 8.56
N VAL A 453 19.03 -45.38 9.12
CA VAL A 453 17.98 -44.38 8.83
C VAL A 453 18.44 -42.97 9.20
N ALA A 454 19.10 -42.78 10.35
CA ALA A 454 19.61 -41.48 10.76
C ALA A 454 20.67 -40.92 9.79
N GLN A 455 21.56 -41.76 9.27
CA GLN A 455 22.58 -41.36 8.29
C GLN A 455 21.94 -41.01 6.93
N LEU A 456 20.99 -41.81 6.45
CA LEU A 456 20.27 -41.53 5.21
C LEU A 456 19.45 -40.23 5.29
N LEU A 457 18.85 -39.94 6.46
CA LEU A 457 18.19 -38.67 6.72
C LEU A 457 19.17 -37.49 6.72
N ALA A 458 20.32 -37.64 7.39
CA ALA A 458 21.34 -36.60 7.44
C ALA A 458 21.95 -36.31 6.06
N GLY A 459 22.09 -37.35 5.21
CA GLY A 459 22.50 -37.23 3.82
C GLY A 459 21.40 -36.73 2.87
N GLY A 460 20.16 -36.56 3.36
CA GLY A 460 19.03 -36.09 2.56
C GLY A 460 18.51 -37.09 1.51
N ALA A 461 18.99 -38.34 1.55
CA ALA A 461 18.60 -39.40 0.62
C ALA A 461 17.16 -39.89 0.85
N ILE A 462 16.70 -39.81 2.10
CA ILE A 462 15.33 -40.15 2.51
C ILE A 462 14.73 -39.08 3.42
N ASP A 463 13.42 -39.11 3.60
CA ASP A 463 12.68 -38.41 4.66
C ASP A 463 11.62 -39.34 5.28
N ILE A 464 11.16 -38.99 6.47
CA ILE A 464 10.11 -39.72 7.19
C ILE A 464 8.78 -39.05 6.91
N ARG A 465 7.85 -39.84 6.39
CA ARG A 465 6.46 -39.42 6.22
C ARG A 465 5.71 -39.58 7.53
N ALA A 466 5.26 -38.47 8.10
CA ALA A 466 4.37 -38.43 9.25
C ALA A 466 3.50 -37.19 9.18
N ASP A 467 2.20 -37.37 9.35
CA ASP A 467 1.24 -36.26 9.43
C ASP A 467 1.26 -35.73 10.86
N ILE A 468 2.20 -34.81 11.14
CA ILE A 468 2.33 -34.19 12.45
C ILE A 468 1.48 -32.92 12.46
N PRO A 469 0.35 -32.88 13.19
CA PRO A 469 -0.45 -31.68 13.31
C PRO A 469 0.28 -30.64 14.15
N VAL A 470 0.22 -29.39 13.71
CA VAL A 470 0.66 -28.21 14.46
C VAL A 470 -0.52 -27.28 14.67
N SER A 471 -0.58 -26.62 15.82
CA SER A 471 -1.67 -25.69 16.12
C SER A 471 -1.19 -24.26 16.01
N PHE A 472 -1.93 -23.43 15.29
CA PHE A 472 -1.74 -22.00 15.23
C PHE A 472 -2.83 -21.33 16.04
N GLN A 473 -2.47 -20.35 16.86
CA GLN A 473 -3.40 -19.56 17.66
C GLN A 473 -3.18 -18.08 17.38
N GLY A 474 -4.23 -17.35 17.04
CA GLY A 474 -4.15 -15.92 16.75
C GLY A 474 -5.28 -15.42 15.87
N ASP A 475 -5.00 -14.36 15.12
CA ASP A 475 -5.96 -13.69 14.24
C ASP A 475 -6.57 -14.65 13.22
N LYS A 476 -7.89 -14.79 13.26
CA LYS A 476 -8.65 -15.64 12.35
C LYS A 476 -8.31 -15.40 10.87
N ARG A 477 -8.11 -14.16 10.44
CA ARG A 477 -7.80 -13.83 9.03
C ARG A 477 -6.43 -14.39 8.63
N ALA A 478 -5.44 -14.24 9.51
CA ALA A 478 -4.13 -14.84 9.30
C ALA A 478 -4.24 -16.37 9.30
N LEU A 479 -5.03 -16.97 10.20
CA LEU A 479 -5.23 -18.41 10.25
C LEU A 479 -5.96 -18.94 9.00
N ASP A 480 -6.94 -18.21 8.47
CA ASP A 480 -7.64 -18.55 7.23
C ASP A 480 -6.66 -18.55 6.03
N ASP A 481 -5.74 -17.57 5.95
CA ASP A 481 -4.70 -17.57 4.92
C ASP A 481 -3.64 -18.65 5.13
N LEU A 482 -3.29 -18.97 6.38
CA LEU A 482 -2.43 -20.12 6.70
C LEU A 482 -3.08 -21.44 6.28
N LYS A 483 -4.41 -21.55 6.40
CA LYS A 483 -5.15 -22.70 5.89
C LYS A 483 -5.05 -22.79 4.38
N VAL A 484 -5.28 -21.69 3.66
CA VAL A 484 -5.12 -21.64 2.19
C VAL A 484 -3.69 -22.03 1.78
N LEU A 485 -2.68 -21.55 2.51
CA LEU A 485 -1.29 -21.91 2.28
C LEU A 485 -1.04 -23.41 2.50
N ALA A 486 -1.57 -23.98 3.59
CA ALA A 486 -1.43 -25.39 3.93
C ALA A 486 -2.14 -26.30 2.91
N ASP A 487 -3.36 -25.94 2.50
CA ASP A 487 -4.15 -26.66 1.49
C ASP A 487 -3.42 -26.64 0.12
N ALA A 488 -2.63 -25.60 -0.14
CA ALA A 488 -1.76 -25.47 -1.31
C ALA A 488 -0.33 -26.01 -1.08
N GLY A 489 -0.11 -26.89 -0.10
CA GLY A 489 1.18 -27.56 0.12
C GLY A 489 2.30 -26.65 0.63
N TYR A 490 1.98 -25.53 1.27
CA TYR A 490 2.95 -24.53 1.74
C TYR A 490 3.81 -23.90 0.63
N GLY A 491 3.29 -23.87 -0.60
CA GLY A 491 3.99 -23.28 -1.75
C GLY A 491 5.07 -24.18 -2.34
N GLU A 492 5.07 -25.47 -2.01
CA GLU A 492 5.95 -26.50 -2.58
C GLU A 492 5.22 -27.82 -2.86
N ASP A 493 5.77 -28.63 -3.76
CA ASP A 493 5.30 -30.00 -4.02
C ASP A 493 5.96 -31.03 -3.06
N GLN A 494 5.63 -32.31 -3.22
CA GLN A 494 6.14 -33.39 -2.34
C GLN A 494 7.65 -33.65 -2.48
N VAL A 495 8.32 -33.08 -3.49
CA VAL A 495 9.76 -33.24 -3.73
C VAL A 495 10.53 -31.91 -3.59
N GLY A 496 9.86 -30.85 -3.13
CA GLY A 496 10.47 -29.55 -2.82
C GLY A 496 10.52 -28.56 -3.98
N ASN A 497 9.84 -28.82 -5.10
CA ASN A 497 9.73 -27.83 -6.17
C ASN A 497 8.76 -26.73 -5.77
N ASN A 498 9.12 -25.50 -6.11
CA ASN A 498 8.28 -24.34 -5.89
C ASN A 498 7.01 -24.43 -6.75
N ILE A 499 5.84 -24.36 -6.12
CA ILE A 499 4.56 -24.24 -6.83
C ILE A 499 4.00 -22.80 -6.72
N PRO A 500 3.22 -22.35 -7.72
CA PRO A 500 2.58 -21.04 -7.67
C PRO A 500 1.64 -20.91 -6.47
N LEU A 501 1.71 -19.78 -5.77
CA LEU A 501 0.79 -19.49 -4.68
C LEU A 501 -0.63 -19.24 -5.19
N PRO A 502 -1.67 -19.66 -4.45
CA PRO A 502 -3.07 -19.34 -4.76
C PRO A 502 -3.30 -17.84 -4.94
N THR A 503 -4.30 -17.46 -5.75
CA THR A 503 -4.65 -16.06 -6.02
C THR A 503 -4.95 -15.28 -4.73
N ALA A 504 -5.58 -15.92 -3.74
CA ALA A 504 -5.85 -15.32 -2.43
C ALA A 504 -4.58 -14.83 -1.71
N LEU A 505 -3.42 -15.48 -1.96
CA LEU A 505 -2.14 -15.14 -1.35
C LEU A 505 -1.22 -14.36 -2.31
N SER A 506 -1.77 -13.70 -3.34
CA SER A 506 -0.96 -12.99 -4.34
C SER A 506 -0.15 -11.83 -3.78
N TYR A 507 -0.57 -11.27 -2.63
CA TYR A 507 0.16 -10.21 -1.93
C TYR A 507 1.53 -10.69 -1.41
N LEU A 508 1.74 -12.00 -1.26
CA LEU A 508 3.04 -12.61 -0.94
C LEU A 508 4.01 -12.66 -2.14
N LYS A 509 3.64 -12.15 -3.31
CA LYS A 509 4.56 -12.07 -4.48
C LYS A 509 5.35 -10.77 -4.53
N ARG A 510 4.96 -9.77 -3.73
CA ARG A 510 5.61 -8.46 -3.66
C ARG A 510 6.91 -8.53 -2.87
#